data_AF-A0A9N8ZDP7-F1
#
_entry.id   AF-A0A9N8ZDP7-F1
#
_cell.length_a   1.000
_cell.length_b   1.000
_cell.length_c   1.000
_cell.angle_alpha   90.00
_cell.angle_beta   90.00
_cell.angle_gamma   90.00
#
_symmetry.space_group_name_H-M   'P 1'
#
loop_
_entity.id
_entity.type
_entity.pdbx_description
1 polymer ?
#
loop_
_entity_poly.entity_id
_entity_poly.type
_entity_poly.pdbx_seq_one_letter_code
_entity_poly.pdbx_strand_id
1 'polypeptide(L)'
;MSVRQHINLKVYENNVLSGFLLVRPVWVDDETVKTCKSCGTSFTPLRRKHHCRQWQVECTSRNIALPQLGYVKPERICNGCFEIAYLVGYIVSEDKSTQAHGARGLLDIVERGNGLSVRDMTSYLMNRTFEPVEQELSNFITYGGLDALVYLCRTSQSYDLHYWGTTALANISGYDSLKPYIIMKGGLQHLYNLILLYFEKSESSDTSITIKIMDHISSIVQNIGNILYCLSITDSLCRRMLPDEASLDAILKLANFQIGNIVDDDDEDETLTSYEEMRLRVELAQALASKTISNLASNHSHQLLIIESSTGALDRLMSLLRSNVYEVRKYAAKSIAYMSLRNDKYKSILIKNGRAEMLASVVDVEDEASAKADQVTISHSCCAMANLATNAESQQFLIRQPNLLSNLCKMVKYFITDREVQRHIARLLANFALYDENKMRMLACQIISVDDYDMNQSEESWGSVISTLIAIGDSPVSDVEIHRHIIRALDNLSTEVPSGSLSKLSPCIPLINRILETVKDEDIRKRAAHVLNKLTHPPSLLVNGVDGSSDQQQKHCNGKGSQESGSDFSDQNLIIFDDGDTQQSGLTDDSASSS
;
A
#
# COMPACT_ATOMS: atom_id res chain seq x y z
N MET A 1 27.10 -18.80 44.81
CA MET A 1 25.84 -19.04 45.56
C MET A 1 24.81 -19.59 44.58
N SER A 2 24.28 -20.78 44.88
CA SER A 2 23.43 -21.59 44.00
C SER A 2 21.97 -21.22 44.17
N VAL A 3 21.34 -20.61 43.16
CA VAL A 3 19.88 -20.39 43.15
C VAL A 3 19.21 -21.67 42.65
N ARG A 4 18.87 -22.56 43.59
CA ARG A 4 17.87 -23.61 43.38
C ARG A 4 16.51 -23.02 43.72
N GLN A 5 15.79 -22.51 42.72
CA GLN A 5 14.36 -22.25 42.87
C GLN A 5 13.59 -23.48 42.37
N HIS A 6 12.81 -24.05 43.28
CA HIS A 6 11.98 -25.22 43.05
C HIS A 6 10.85 -24.91 42.07
N ILE A 7 11.03 -25.30 40.81
CA ILE A 7 9.92 -25.45 39.86
C ILE A 7 9.17 -26.73 40.25
N ASN A 8 7.89 -26.59 40.60
CA ASN A 8 7.07 -27.67 41.15
C ASN A 8 6.62 -28.62 40.02
N LEU A 9 7.33 -29.74 39.86
CA LEU A 9 7.24 -30.68 38.74
C LEU A 9 5.86 -31.37 38.54
N LYS A 10 4.97 -31.37 39.54
CA LYS A 10 3.69 -32.10 39.49
C LYS A 10 2.53 -31.33 38.82
N VAL A 11 2.65 -30.02 38.64
CA VAL A 11 1.60 -29.20 37.99
C VAL A 11 1.74 -29.23 36.46
N TYR A 12 2.91 -29.61 35.95
CA TYR A 12 3.26 -29.59 34.51
C TYR A 12 2.59 -30.68 33.66
N GLU A 13 2.08 -31.77 34.26
CA GLU A 13 1.55 -32.91 33.47
C GLU A 13 0.19 -32.65 32.83
N ASN A 14 -0.62 -31.70 33.34
CA ASN A 14 -2.01 -31.55 32.89
C ASN A 14 -2.41 -30.19 32.31
N ASN A 15 -1.55 -29.15 32.36
CA ASN A 15 -1.90 -27.81 31.84
C ASN A 15 -0.83 -27.10 30.99
N VAL A 16 0.41 -27.61 30.89
CA VAL A 16 1.55 -26.82 30.34
C VAL A 16 1.89 -27.11 28.88
N LEU A 17 0.93 -27.66 28.13
CA LEU A 17 1.00 -27.75 26.67
C LEU A 17 -0.08 -26.86 26.03
N SER A 18 -0.29 -25.65 26.55
CA SER A 18 -1.21 -24.65 25.97
C SER A 18 -0.73 -24.08 24.62
N GLY A 19 -0.26 -24.95 23.72
CA GLY A 19 -0.11 -24.68 22.30
C GLY A 19 1.21 -24.08 21.84
N PHE A 20 2.30 -24.18 22.64
CA PHE A 20 3.65 -23.85 22.16
C PHE A 20 4.60 -25.03 22.27
N LEU A 21 4.72 -25.77 21.16
CA LEU A 21 5.68 -26.85 20.99
C LEU A 21 6.46 -26.64 19.70
N LEU A 22 7.78 -26.57 19.83
CA LEU A 22 8.70 -26.55 18.70
C LEU A 22 8.95 -27.97 18.19
N VAL A 23 9.18 -28.08 16.89
CA VAL A 23 9.60 -29.34 16.27
C VAL A 23 10.98 -29.70 16.81
N ARG A 24 11.12 -30.93 17.32
CA ARG A 24 12.41 -31.44 17.78
C ARG A 24 13.40 -31.50 16.62
N PRO A 25 14.64 -31.02 16.81
CA PRO A 25 15.69 -31.15 15.81
C PRO A 25 15.93 -32.61 15.45
N VAL A 26 16.23 -32.85 14.17
CA VAL A 26 16.62 -34.18 13.70
C VAL A 26 17.97 -34.53 14.31
N TRP A 27 18.02 -35.66 14.99
CA TRP A 27 19.26 -36.16 15.58
C TRP A 27 20.24 -36.55 14.48
N VAL A 28 21.48 -36.08 14.60
CA VAL A 28 22.54 -36.43 13.65
C VAL A 28 23.16 -37.76 14.06
N ASP A 29 23.32 -38.68 13.11
CA ASP A 29 23.97 -39.96 13.40
C ASP A 29 25.43 -39.74 13.83
N ASP A 30 25.82 -40.39 14.92
CA ASP A 30 27.20 -40.38 15.42
C ASP A 30 28.17 -40.72 14.29
N GLU A 31 27.88 -41.68 13.41
CA GLU A 31 28.81 -42.09 12.34
C GLU A 31 29.19 -40.94 11.40
N THR A 32 28.31 -39.95 11.24
CA THR A 32 28.51 -38.82 10.32
C THR A 32 29.30 -37.65 10.94
N VAL A 33 29.44 -37.63 12.28
CA VAL A 33 30.10 -36.53 12.99
C VAL A 33 31.45 -36.97 13.57
N LYS A 34 32.54 -36.49 12.99
CA LYS A 34 33.91 -36.82 13.42
C LYS A 34 34.55 -35.75 14.31
N THR A 35 34.07 -34.51 14.24
CA THR A 35 34.59 -33.35 14.96
C THR A 35 33.47 -32.56 15.61
N CYS A 36 33.75 -31.92 16.74
CA CYS A 36 32.82 -31.00 17.39
C CYS A 36 32.54 -29.80 16.48
N LYS A 37 31.27 -29.44 16.30
CA LYS A 37 30.89 -28.32 15.42
C LYS A 37 31.25 -26.95 15.99
N SER A 38 31.33 -26.81 17.32
CA SER A 38 31.71 -25.55 17.98
C SER A 38 33.23 -25.34 18.02
N CYS A 39 34.02 -26.34 18.43
CA CYS A 39 35.46 -26.16 18.66
C CYS A 39 36.37 -26.91 17.66
N GLY A 40 35.80 -27.57 16.65
CA GLY A 40 36.54 -28.32 15.62
C GLY A 40 37.27 -29.57 16.11
N THR A 41 37.27 -29.84 17.42
CA THR A 41 38.08 -30.90 18.03
C THR A 41 37.52 -32.28 17.68
N SER A 42 38.38 -33.19 17.22
CA SER A 42 38.01 -34.57 16.89
C SER A 42 37.50 -35.34 18.12
N PHE A 43 36.43 -36.09 17.90
CA PHE A 43 35.91 -37.05 18.87
C PHE A 43 36.80 -38.29 18.92
N THR A 44 36.99 -38.85 20.12
CA THR A 44 37.79 -40.05 20.35
C THR A 44 37.05 -40.96 21.34
N PRO A 45 37.48 -42.22 21.54
CA PRO A 45 36.86 -43.09 22.55
C PRO A 45 36.84 -42.51 23.97
N LEU A 46 37.82 -41.65 24.30
CA LEU A 46 37.91 -40.90 25.56
C LEU A 46 37.16 -39.56 25.51
N ARG A 47 37.11 -38.90 24.34
CA ARG A 47 36.35 -37.68 24.09
C ARG A 47 35.07 -38.01 23.33
N ARG A 48 34.08 -38.50 24.05
CA ARG A 48 32.78 -38.94 23.51
C ARG A 48 31.98 -37.78 22.92
N LYS A 49 31.08 -38.10 22.00
CA LYS A 49 30.15 -37.16 21.35
C LYS A 49 29.07 -36.73 22.35
N HIS A 50 28.71 -35.45 22.28
CA HIS A 50 27.65 -34.88 23.11
C HIS A 50 26.72 -34.07 22.20
N HIS A 51 25.46 -34.50 22.15
CA HIS A 51 24.46 -33.86 21.32
C HIS A 51 23.70 -32.79 22.10
N CYS A 52 23.57 -31.61 21.51
CA CYS A 52 22.63 -30.61 21.94
C CYS A 52 21.22 -31.07 21.58
N ARG A 53 20.29 -31.03 22.54
CA ARG A 53 18.89 -31.40 22.28
C ARG A 53 18.11 -30.35 21.45
N GLN A 54 18.71 -29.18 21.22
CA GLN A 54 18.12 -28.05 20.49
C GLN A 54 18.71 -27.83 19.08
N TRP A 55 19.91 -28.33 18.76
CA TRP A 55 20.51 -28.11 17.44
C TRP A 55 21.45 -29.22 16.97
N GLN A 56 22.72 -29.26 17.43
CA GLN A 56 23.76 -30.19 16.92
C GLN A 56 24.77 -30.69 17.98
N VAL A 57 25.78 -31.45 17.56
CA VAL A 57 26.84 -32.02 18.41
C VAL A 57 27.85 -30.95 18.84
N GLU A 58 27.90 -30.65 20.13
CA GLU A 58 28.83 -29.71 20.73
C GLU A 58 29.36 -30.17 22.09
N CYS A 59 30.61 -29.83 22.39
CA CYS A 59 31.23 -30.05 23.68
C CYS A 59 30.67 -29.05 24.72
N THR A 60 29.60 -29.45 25.42
CA THR A 60 28.93 -28.62 26.44
C THR A 60 28.64 -29.42 27.71
N SER A 61 28.64 -28.76 28.86
CA SER A 61 28.22 -29.31 30.16
C SER A 61 26.92 -28.72 30.70
N ARG A 62 26.28 -27.81 29.95
CA ARG A 62 25.04 -27.16 30.39
C ARG A 62 23.84 -28.08 30.20
N ASN A 63 22.93 -28.03 31.15
CA ASN A 63 21.64 -28.71 31.11
C ASN A 63 20.52 -27.75 31.47
N ILE A 64 19.41 -27.79 30.73
CA ILE A 64 18.22 -26.98 31.00
C ILE A 64 16.96 -27.76 30.60
N ALA A 65 15.85 -27.54 31.30
CA ALA A 65 14.56 -28.06 30.85
C ALA A 65 14.17 -27.40 29.53
N LEU A 66 13.58 -28.17 28.62
CA LEU A 66 13.13 -27.69 27.31
C LEU A 66 11.63 -27.98 27.17
N PRO A 67 10.77 -27.29 27.95
CA PRO A 67 9.32 -27.49 27.88
C PRO A 67 8.77 -27.26 26.47
N GLN A 68 9.35 -26.31 25.72
CA GLN A 68 9.03 -26.06 24.31
C GLN A 68 9.32 -27.25 23.39
N LEU A 69 10.15 -28.22 23.80
CA LEU A 69 10.38 -29.48 23.09
C LEU A 69 9.76 -30.68 23.80
N GLY A 70 8.95 -30.46 24.84
CA GLY A 70 8.35 -31.50 25.68
C GLY A 70 9.34 -32.22 26.60
N TYR A 71 10.52 -31.64 26.87
CA TYR A 71 11.46 -32.19 27.85
C TYR A 71 11.29 -31.49 29.20
N VAL A 72 10.62 -32.19 30.13
CA VAL A 72 10.36 -31.69 31.49
C VAL A 72 11.61 -31.77 32.39
N LYS A 73 12.52 -32.69 32.08
CA LYS A 73 13.80 -32.84 32.80
C LYS A 73 14.91 -32.04 32.10
N PRO A 74 15.94 -31.58 32.84
CA PRO A 74 17.06 -30.86 32.24
C PRO A 74 17.85 -31.70 31.23
N GLU A 75 17.81 -31.30 29.97
CA GLU A 75 18.52 -31.94 28.87
C GLU A 75 19.80 -31.16 28.53
N ARG A 76 20.79 -31.88 27.99
CA ARG A 76 22.06 -31.28 27.61
C ARG A 76 21.86 -30.33 26.42
N ILE A 77 22.39 -29.12 26.54
CA ILE A 77 22.28 -28.09 25.51
C ILE A 77 23.61 -27.36 25.31
N CYS A 78 23.91 -26.94 24.08
CA CYS A 78 25.13 -26.21 23.78
C CYS A 78 25.11 -24.76 24.29
N ASN A 79 26.28 -24.13 24.35
CA ASN A 79 26.40 -22.77 24.87
C ASN A 79 25.65 -21.76 23.99
N GLY A 80 25.64 -21.96 22.66
CA GLY A 80 24.92 -21.09 21.72
C GLY A 80 23.40 -21.16 21.88
N CYS A 81 22.85 -22.36 22.13
CA CYS A 81 21.41 -22.50 22.33
C CYS A 81 20.95 -22.15 23.76
N PHE A 82 21.84 -22.14 24.76
CA PHE A 82 21.44 -22.06 26.17
C PHE A 82 20.65 -20.79 26.49
N GLU A 83 21.13 -19.62 26.05
CA GLU A 83 20.50 -18.33 26.33
C GLU A 83 19.09 -18.26 25.75
N ILE A 84 18.94 -18.60 24.46
CA ILE A 84 17.65 -18.61 23.78
C ILE A 84 16.71 -19.65 24.40
N ALA A 85 17.18 -20.88 24.63
CA ALA A 85 16.36 -21.92 25.23
C ALA A 85 15.87 -21.58 26.64
N TYR A 86 16.70 -20.87 27.43
CA TYR A 86 16.33 -20.37 28.73
C TYR A 86 15.20 -19.34 28.66
N LEU A 87 15.36 -18.33 27.80
CA LEU A 87 14.34 -17.28 27.62
C LEU A 87 13.04 -17.83 27.02
N VAL A 88 13.13 -18.75 26.07
CA VAL A 88 11.97 -19.47 25.51
C VAL A 88 11.26 -20.28 26.59
N GLY A 89 11.99 -20.96 27.47
CA GLY A 89 11.41 -21.65 28.62
C GLY A 89 10.68 -20.71 29.59
N TYR A 90 11.10 -19.45 29.68
CA TYR A 90 10.49 -18.45 30.55
C TYR A 90 9.17 -17.92 29.98
N ILE A 91 9.06 -17.82 28.66
CA ILE A 91 7.83 -17.38 27.96
C ILE A 91 6.66 -18.34 28.17
N VAL A 92 6.92 -19.62 28.39
CA VAL A 92 5.89 -20.64 28.69
C VAL A 92 5.63 -20.83 30.20
N SER A 93 6.26 -20.02 31.06
CA SER A 93 5.99 -20.04 32.51
C SER A 93 4.57 -19.61 32.81
N GLU A 94 3.95 -20.12 33.87
CA GLU A 94 2.65 -19.63 34.38
C GLU A 94 2.79 -18.26 35.09
N ASP A 95 4.00 -17.93 35.54
CA ASP A 95 4.28 -16.68 36.24
C ASP A 95 4.49 -15.52 35.24
N LYS A 96 3.62 -14.50 35.31
CA LYS A 96 3.65 -13.34 34.40
C LYS A 96 4.97 -12.56 34.45
N SER A 97 5.61 -12.45 35.62
CA SER A 97 6.87 -11.73 35.74
C SER A 97 8.01 -12.46 35.04
N THR A 98 8.01 -13.79 35.13
CA THR A 98 8.94 -14.68 34.43
C THR A 98 8.71 -14.62 32.92
N GLN A 99 7.45 -14.63 32.47
CA GLN A 99 7.13 -14.45 31.04
C GLN A 99 7.64 -13.12 30.49
N ALA A 100 7.42 -12.03 31.23
CA ALA A 100 7.90 -10.70 30.85
C ALA A 100 9.43 -10.65 30.76
N HIS A 101 10.14 -11.29 31.70
CA HIS A 101 11.60 -11.39 31.64
C HIS A 101 12.07 -12.18 30.41
N GLY A 102 11.41 -13.30 30.11
CA GLY A 102 11.70 -14.08 28.90
C GLY A 102 11.50 -13.27 27.62
N ALA A 103 10.36 -12.57 27.51
CA ALA A 103 10.02 -11.75 26.36
C ALA A 103 10.98 -10.57 26.16
N ARG A 104 11.28 -9.80 27.22
CA ARG A 104 12.24 -8.69 27.13
C ARG A 104 13.64 -9.19 26.79
N GLY A 105 14.08 -10.31 27.37
CA GLY A 105 15.37 -10.89 27.05
C GLY A 105 15.49 -11.35 25.60
N LEU A 106 14.42 -11.87 24.98
CA LEU A 106 14.43 -12.18 23.55
C LEU A 106 14.55 -10.91 22.70
N LEU A 107 13.83 -9.84 23.06
CA LEU A 107 13.96 -8.54 22.39
C LEU A 107 15.39 -7.99 22.53
N ASP A 108 16.01 -8.09 23.71
CA ASP A 108 17.39 -7.64 23.95
C ASP A 108 18.41 -8.38 23.05
N ILE A 109 18.20 -9.66 22.74
CA ILE A 109 19.05 -10.38 21.77
C ILE A 109 18.90 -9.78 20.38
N VAL A 110 17.66 -9.50 19.95
CA VAL A 110 17.40 -8.91 18.64
C VAL A 110 17.97 -7.49 18.54
N GLU A 111 17.80 -6.66 19.58
CA GLU A 111 18.35 -5.29 19.64
C GLU A 111 19.89 -5.26 19.62
N ARG A 112 20.54 -6.23 20.28
CA ARG A 112 21.99 -6.42 20.21
C ARG A 112 22.45 -6.76 18.80
N GLY A 113 21.74 -7.67 18.14
CA GLY A 113 21.94 -7.94 16.72
C GLY A 113 21.88 -6.65 15.90
N ASN A 114 20.88 -5.80 16.14
CA ASN A 114 20.72 -4.57 15.37
C ASN A 114 21.72 -3.44 15.66
N GLY A 115 22.67 -3.63 16.58
CA GLY A 115 23.61 -2.58 17.00
C GLY A 115 22.95 -1.43 17.77
N LEU A 116 21.72 -1.61 18.27
CA LEU A 116 20.92 -0.58 18.92
C LEU A 116 21.11 -0.55 20.46
N SER A 117 21.93 -1.42 21.05
CA SER A 117 22.24 -1.38 22.48
C SER A 117 23.26 -0.27 22.80
N VAL A 118 22.78 0.85 23.36
CA VAL A 118 23.59 1.96 23.88
C VAL A 118 24.48 1.52 25.08
N ARG A 119 24.15 0.40 25.75
CA ARG A 119 24.85 -0.05 26.98
C ARG A 119 26.12 -0.85 26.73
N ASP A 120 26.37 -1.33 25.50
CA ASP A 120 27.43 -2.33 25.26
C ASP A 120 28.60 -1.85 24.41
N MET A 121 28.64 -0.56 23.99
CA MET A 121 29.68 -0.05 23.11
C MET A 121 31.11 -0.17 23.70
N THR A 122 31.25 -0.25 25.03
CA THR A 122 32.54 -0.47 25.71
C THR A 122 32.97 -1.94 25.80
N SER A 123 32.06 -2.92 25.71
CA SER A 123 32.40 -4.35 25.66
C SER A 123 32.55 -4.89 24.23
N TYR A 124 31.89 -4.25 23.25
CA TYR A 124 31.94 -4.62 21.83
C TYR A 124 33.35 -4.51 21.22
N LEU A 125 34.21 -3.66 21.80
CA LEU A 125 35.55 -3.37 21.27
C LEU A 125 36.69 -4.18 21.92
N MET A 126 36.44 -4.99 22.96
CA MET A 126 37.54 -5.57 23.74
C MET A 126 37.73 -7.08 23.70
N ASN A 127 36.76 -7.95 23.34
CA ASN A 127 37.04 -9.39 23.50
C ASN A 127 36.15 -10.46 22.80
N ARG A 128 35.70 -10.28 21.54
CA ARG A 128 35.24 -11.43 20.73
C ARG A 128 35.59 -11.28 19.26
N THR A 129 35.92 -12.42 18.64
CA THR A 129 35.94 -12.59 17.18
C THR A 129 34.62 -12.09 16.60
N PHE A 130 34.67 -11.09 15.73
CA PHE A 130 33.51 -10.54 15.01
C PHE A 130 32.72 -11.67 14.34
N GLU A 131 31.61 -12.11 14.95
CA GLU A 131 30.56 -12.79 14.20
C GLU A 131 29.67 -11.71 13.59
N PRO A 132 29.32 -11.77 12.29
CA PRO A 132 28.43 -10.78 11.67
C PRO A 132 27.08 -10.76 12.42
N VAL A 133 26.52 -9.57 12.64
CA VAL A 133 25.17 -9.34 13.22
C VAL A 133 24.12 -10.34 12.71
N GLU A 134 24.13 -10.58 11.40
CA GLU A 134 23.20 -11.47 10.71
C GLU A 134 23.37 -12.95 11.14
N GLN A 135 24.58 -13.36 11.54
CA GLN A 135 24.86 -14.70 12.04
C GLN A 135 24.26 -14.91 13.44
N GLU A 136 24.29 -13.91 14.31
CA GLU A 136 23.66 -13.98 15.65
C GLU A 136 22.13 -14.09 15.51
N LEU A 137 21.52 -13.28 14.64
CA LEU A 137 20.08 -13.36 14.35
C LEU A 137 19.69 -14.67 13.64
N SER A 138 20.54 -15.18 12.75
CA SER A 138 20.36 -16.49 12.12
C SER A 138 20.39 -17.63 13.14
N ASN A 139 21.32 -17.57 14.10
CA ASN A 139 21.37 -18.50 15.24
C ASN A 139 20.11 -18.36 16.11
N PHE A 140 19.67 -17.14 16.39
CA PHE A 140 18.44 -16.86 17.13
C PHE A 140 17.21 -17.53 16.51
N ILE A 141 17.03 -17.37 15.19
CA ILE A 141 15.94 -18.02 14.43
C ILE A 141 16.10 -19.55 14.49
N THR A 142 17.30 -20.04 14.24
CA THR A 142 17.61 -21.48 14.20
C THR A 142 17.31 -22.17 15.54
N TYR A 143 17.54 -21.50 16.66
CA TYR A 143 17.31 -22.04 18.00
C TYR A 143 15.89 -21.82 18.51
N GLY A 144 14.97 -21.33 17.67
CA GLY A 144 13.54 -21.19 18.00
C GLY A 144 13.17 -19.87 18.67
N GLY A 145 14.05 -18.87 18.64
CA GLY A 145 13.76 -17.53 19.14
C GLY A 145 12.62 -16.87 18.37
N LEU A 146 12.63 -16.96 17.04
CA LEU A 146 11.57 -16.40 16.20
C LEU A 146 10.21 -17.07 16.44
N ASP A 147 10.18 -18.39 16.61
CA ASP A 147 8.95 -19.12 16.95
C ASP A 147 8.35 -18.60 18.27
N ALA A 148 9.20 -18.32 19.26
CA ALA A 148 8.75 -17.76 20.53
C ALA A 148 8.23 -16.31 20.37
N LEU A 149 8.87 -15.47 19.55
CA LEU A 149 8.34 -14.14 19.24
C LEU A 149 6.96 -14.20 18.54
N VAL A 150 6.77 -15.14 17.62
CA VAL A 150 5.46 -15.38 16.98
C VAL A 150 4.43 -15.84 18.01
N TYR A 151 4.83 -16.71 18.96
CA TYR A 151 3.95 -17.13 20.04
C TYR A 151 3.53 -15.98 20.97
N LEU A 152 4.43 -15.04 21.25
CA LEU A 152 4.12 -13.83 22.01
C LEU A 152 3.03 -12.98 21.34
N CYS A 153 2.85 -13.10 20.02
CA CYS A 153 1.85 -12.36 19.25
C CYS A 153 0.46 -13.03 19.19
N ARG A 154 0.22 -14.12 19.94
CA ARG A 154 -1.12 -14.74 20.03
C ARG A 154 -2.08 -13.86 20.81
N THR A 155 -3.31 -13.66 20.33
CA THR A 155 -4.35 -12.81 20.95
C THR A 155 -4.68 -13.13 22.41
N SER A 156 -4.34 -14.33 22.90
CA SER A 156 -4.48 -14.73 24.30
C SER A 156 -3.44 -14.10 25.23
N GLN A 157 -2.40 -13.44 24.72
CA GLN A 157 -1.32 -12.85 25.51
C GLN A 157 -1.66 -11.43 25.99
N SER A 158 -0.81 -10.89 26.88
CA SER A 158 -0.97 -9.53 27.42
C SER A 158 -0.45 -8.45 26.47
N TYR A 159 -0.85 -7.20 26.71
CA TYR A 159 -0.37 -6.02 25.98
C TYR A 159 1.16 -5.91 25.98
N ASP A 160 1.81 -6.15 27.13
CA ASP A 160 3.28 -6.08 27.21
C ASP A 160 3.95 -7.14 26.32
N LEU A 161 3.42 -8.37 26.31
CA LEU A 161 3.96 -9.46 25.49
C LEU A 161 3.76 -9.21 24.00
N HIS A 162 2.59 -8.70 23.60
CA HIS A 162 2.36 -8.27 22.21
C HIS A 162 3.32 -7.15 21.81
N TYR A 163 3.55 -6.17 22.68
CA TYR A 163 4.49 -5.08 22.43
C TYR A 163 5.91 -5.59 22.20
N TRP A 164 6.49 -6.35 23.14
CA TRP A 164 7.86 -6.86 22.96
C TRP A 164 7.98 -7.81 21.77
N GLY A 165 6.99 -8.68 21.56
CA GLY A 165 6.94 -9.60 20.41
C GLY A 165 6.94 -8.85 19.08
N THR A 166 6.05 -7.86 18.92
CA THR A 166 5.94 -7.08 17.68
C THR A 166 7.14 -6.17 17.45
N THR A 167 7.72 -5.55 18.49
CA THR A 167 8.95 -4.75 18.37
C THR A 167 10.12 -5.61 17.86
N ALA A 168 10.30 -6.81 18.43
CA ALA A 168 11.34 -7.72 17.99
C ALA A 168 11.13 -8.20 16.54
N LEU A 169 9.88 -8.51 16.17
CA LEU A 169 9.55 -8.89 14.78
C LEU A 169 9.75 -7.74 13.79
N ALA A 170 9.45 -6.50 14.17
CA ALA A 170 9.70 -5.32 13.35
C ALA A 170 11.20 -5.13 13.10
N ASN A 171 12.02 -5.29 14.14
CA ASN A 171 13.48 -5.29 14.04
C ASN A 171 14.00 -6.38 13.10
N ILE A 172 13.48 -7.60 13.19
CA ILE A 172 13.86 -8.72 12.29
C ILE A 172 13.42 -8.44 10.84
N SER A 173 12.26 -7.80 10.64
CA SER A 173 11.73 -7.50 9.30
C SER A 173 12.58 -6.49 8.51
N GLY A 174 13.46 -5.75 9.20
CA GLY A 174 14.45 -4.88 8.56
C GLY A 174 15.56 -5.60 7.79
N TYR A 175 15.72 -6.92 7.98
CA TYR A 175 16.73 -7.72 7.29
C TYR A 175 16.13 -8.55 6.16
N ASP A 176 16.52 -8.25 4.92
CA ASP A 176 15.98 -8.91 3.72
C ASP A 176 16.09 -10.44 3.74
N SER A 177 17.21 -10.96 4.25
CA SER A 177 17.45 -12.40 4.38
C SER A 177 16.56 -13.07 5.44
N LEU A 178 16.05 -12.31 6.41
CA LEU A 178 15.29 -12.84 7.55
C LEU A 178 13.77 -12.72 7.36
N LYS A 179 13.30 -11.79 6.52
CA LYS A 179 11.88 -11.59 6.18
C LYS A 179 11.11 -12.90 5.86
N PRO A 180 11.64 -13.84 5.05
CA PRO A 180 10.89 -15.05 4.70
C PRO A 180 10.55 -15.93 5.91
N TYR A 181 11.37 -15.93 6.96
CA TYR A 181 11.16 -16.75 8.15
C TYR A 181 9.93 -16.31 8.94
N ILE A 182 9.60 -15.01 8.96
CA ILE A 182 8.37 -14.49 9.62
C ILE A 182 7.13 -15.17 9.03
N ILE A 183 7.06 -15.27 7.71
CA ILE A 183 5.96 -15.94 7.01
C ILE A 183 6.01 -17.46 7.23
N MET A 184 7.18 -18.09 7.09
CA MET A 184 7.33 -19.53 7.26
C MET A 184 6.93 -20.02 8.66
N LYS A 185 7.11 -19.19 9.69
CA LYS A 185 6.72 -19.48 11.07
C LYS A 185 5.26 -19.11 11.40
N GLY A 186 4.48 -18.66 10.42
CA GLY A 186 3.07 -18.31 10.63
C GLY A 186 2.85 -16.96 11.34
N GLY A 187 3.83 -16.07 11.29
CA GLY A 187 3.76 -14.76 11.94
C GLY A 187 2.59 -13.91 11.45
N LEU A 188 2.35 -13.87 10.13
CA LEU A 188 1.30 -13.02 9.53
C LEU A 188 -0.09 -13.25 10.15
N GLN A 189 -0.52 -14.51 10.33
CA GLN A 189 -1.84 -14.81 10.90
C GLN A 189 -2.01 -14.18 12.29
N HIS A 190 -0.96 -14.25 13.11
CA HIS A 190 -0.99 -13.69 14.46
C HIS A 190 -1.02 -12.16 14.42
N LEU A 191 -0.24 -11.54 13.53
CA LEU A 191 -0.25 -10.08 13.34
C LEU A 191 -1.62 -9.58 12.86
N TYR A 192 -2.27 -10.27 11.91
CA TYR A 192 -3.63 -9.95 11.48
C TYR A 192 -4.63 -10.06 12.63
N ASN A 193 -4.56 -11.13 13.41
CA ASN A 193 -5.45 -11.32 14.55
C ASN A 193 -5.25 -10.25 15.64
N LEU A 194 -4.01 -9.76 15.85
CA LEU A 194 -3.75 -8.64 16.76
C LEU A 194 -4.36 -7.34 16.26
N ILE A 195 -4.27 -7.03 14.96
CA ILE A 195 -4.95 -5.85 14.41
C ILE A 195 -6.44 -5.93 14.70
N LEU A 196 -7.08 -7.07 14.39
CA LEU A 196 -8.50 -7.27 14.62
C LEU A 196 -8.88 -7.12 16.10
N LEU A 197 -8.12 -7.75 17.00
CA LEU A 197 -8.31 -7.65 18.45
C LEU A 197 -8.26 -6.19 18.94
N TYR A 198 -7.26 -5.43 18.48
CA TYR A 198 -7.06 -4.06 18.96
C TYR A 198 -8.01 -3.06 18.31
N PHE A 199 -8.44 -3.33 17.09
CA PHE A 199 -9.46 -2.53 16.41
C PHE A 199 -10.81 -2.68 17.11
N GLU A 200 -11.22 -3.91 17.45
CA GLU A 200 -12.46 -4.13 18.22
C GLU A 200 -12.41 -3.46 19.60
N LYS A 201 -11.24 -3.50 20.27
CA LYS A 201 -11.05 -2.83 21.56
C LYS A 201 -11.10 -1.31 21.46
N SER A 202 -10.63 -0.70 20.38
CA SER A 202 -10.70 0.75 20.21
C SER A 202 -12.11 1.24 19.85
N GLU A 203 -12.93 0.40 19.22
CA GLU A 203 -14.35 0.70 18.98
C GLU A 203 -15.21 0.49 20.24
N SER A 204 -14.85 -0.46 21.10
CA SER A 204 -15.53 -0.61 22.38
C SER A 204 -15.20 0.57 23.30
N SER A 205 -16.22 1.23 23.87
CA SER A 205 -16.05 2.29 24.89
C SER A 205 -15.59 1.72 26.24
N ASP A 206 -14.56 0.87 26.23
CA ASP A 206 -14.03 0.19 27.39
C ASP A 206 -13.21 1.18 28.24
N THR A 207 -13.82 1.64 29.32
CA THR A 207 -13.22 2.58 30.28
C THR A 207 -12.02 1.99 31.04
N SER A 208 -11.66 0.71 30.82
CA SER A 208 -10.49 0.08 31.44
C SER A 208 -9.17 0.34 30.70
N ILE A 209 -9.20 0.95 29.51
CA ILE A 209 -8.01 1.28 28.72
C ILE A 209 -7.31 2.48 29.36
N THR A 210 -6.15 2.23 29.98
CA THR A 210 -5.30 3.27 30.55
C THR A 210 -4.39 3.89 29.48
N ILE A 211 -3.85 5.09 29.72
CA ILE A 211 -2.86 5.75 28.85
C ILE A 211 -1.68 4.82 28.54
N LYS A 212 -1.18 4.07 29.54
CA LYS A 212 -0.11 3.09 29.35
C LYS A 212 -0.50 1.98 28.37
N ILE A 213 -1.74 1.51 28.41
CA ILE A 213 -2.24 0.49 27.48
C ILE A 213 -2.36 1.08 26.07
N MET A 214 -2.83 2.32 25.94
CA MET A 214 -2.88 3.03 24.65
C MET A 214 -1.49 3.19 24.03
N ASP A 215 -0.48 3.47 24.85
CA ASP A 215 0.92 3.59 24.41
C ASP A 215 1.45 2.26 23.85
N HIS A 216 1.11 1.15 24.52
CA HIS A 216 1.41 -0.18 24.00
C HIS A 216 0.65 -0.46 22.70
N ILE A 217 -0.64 -0.17 22.63
CA ILE A 217 -1.46 -0.41 21.44
C ILE A 217 -0.93 0.38 20.24
N SER A 218 -0.65 1.67 20.40
CA SER A 218 -0.13 2.53 19.33
C SER A 218 1.21 2.01 18.79
N SER A 219 2.09 1.54 19.68
CA SER A 219 3.37 0.93 19.30
C SER A 219 3.19 -0.43 18.62
N ILE A 220 2.28 -1.26 19.11
CA ILE A 220 1.97 -2.57 18.51
C ILE A 220 1.47 -2.38 17.07
N VAL A 221 0.49 -1.50 16.85
CA VAL A 221 -0.06 -1.30 15.50
C VAL A 221 0.96 -0.67 14.55
N GLN A 222 1.80 0.24 15.04
CA GLN A 222 2.94 0.79 14.28
C GLN A 222 3.92 -0.30 13.87
N ASN A 223 4.33 -1.16 14.81
CA ASN A 223 5.24 -2.28 14.55
C ASN A 223 4.66 -3.24 13.52
N ILE A 224 3.36 -3.58 13.65
CA ILE A 224 2.68 -4.44 12.68
C ILE A 224 2.64 -3.78 11.30
N GLY A 225 2.30 -2.50 11.21
CA GLY A 225 2.34 -1.73 9.96
C GLY A 225 3.70 -1.77 9.29
N ASN A 226 4.78 -1.61 10.06
CA ASN A 226 6.16 -1.69 9.55
C ASN A 226 6.49 -3.08 9.00
N ILE A 227 6.18 -4.14 9.77
CA ILE A 227 6.41 -5.53 9.33
C ILE A 227 5.67 -5.80 8.01
N LEU A 228 4.38 -5.47 7.93
CA LEU A 228 3.58 -5.69 6.74
C LEU A 228 4.15 -4.94 5.52
N TYR A 229 4.52 -3.67 5.70
CA TYR A 229 5.13 -2.89 4.63
C TYR A 229 6.46 -3.49 4.17
N CYS A 230 7.37 -3.81 5.10
CA CYS A 230 8.68 -4.43 4.81
C CYS A 230 8.57 -5.77 4.07
N LEU A 231 7.51 -6.55 4.32
CA LEU A 231 7.22 -7.78 3.59
C LEU A 231 6.62 -7.50 2.21
N SER A 232 5.76 -6.47 2.09
CA SER A 232 5.05 -6.16 0.85
C SER A 232 5.93 -5.60 -0.27
N ILE A 233 7.04 -4.95 0.06
CA ILE A 233 8.01 -4.45 -0.92
C ILE A 233 8.80 -5.58 -1.60
N THR A 234 8.85 -6.77 -1.00
CA THR A 234 9.48 -7.95 -1.59
C THR A 234 8.42 -8.74 -2.36
N ASP A 235 8.44 -8.66 -3.70
CA ASP A 235 7.41 -9.22 -4.59
C ASP A 235 7.08 -10.71 -4.34
N SER A 236 8.07 -11.54 -4.01
CA SER A 236 7.85 -12.96 -3.67
C SER A 236 7.10 -13.17 -2.35
N LEU A 237 7.30 -12.27 -1.38
CA LEU A 237 6.63 -12.32 -0.07
C LEU A 237 5.27 -11.66 -0.14
N CYS A 238 5.16 -10.53 -0.84
CA CYS A 238 3.91 -9.81 -1.10
C CYS A 238 2.81 -10.75 -1.60
N ARG A 239 3.12 -11.60 -2.59
CA ARG A 239 2.22 -12.63 -3.14
C ARG A 239 1.64 -13.60 -2.11
N ARG A 240 2.29 -13.76 -0.95
CA ARG A 240 1.90 -14.68 0.13
C ARG A 240 1.15 -13.99 1.27
N MET A 241 0.99 -12.66 1.24
CA MET A 241 0.41 -11.90 2.34
C MET A 241 -1.12 -11.92 2.38
N LEU A 242 -1.81 -12.17 1.26
CA LEU A 242 -3.27 -12.22 1.22
C LEU A 242 -3.77 -13.64 0.91
N PRO A 243 -3.79 -14.57 1.89
CA PRO A 243 -4.35 -15.90 1.71
C PRO A 243 -5.90 -15.91 1.70
N ASP A 244 -6.55 -14.94 2.34
CA ASP A 244 -8.00 -14.89 2.54
C ASP A 244 -8.54 -13.47 2.75
N GLU A 245 -9.87 -13.34 2.82
CA GLU A 245 -10.54 -12.05 3.07
C GLU A 245 -10.29 -11.50 4.49
N ALA A 246 -10.03 -12.36 5.49
CA ALA A 246 -9.78 -11.91 6.87
C ALA A 246 -8.43 -11.17 6.97
N SER A 247 -7.43 -11.62 6.22
CA SER A 247 -6.14 -10.94 6.08
C SER A 247 -6.30 -9.55 5.45
N LEU A 248 -7.14 -9.44 4.40
CA LEU A 248 -7.47 -8.16 3.78
C LEU A 248 -8.23 -7.23 4.74
N ASP A 249 -9.22 -7.76 5.47
CA ASP A 249 -10.00 -7.02 6.47
C ASP A 249 -9.09 -6.42 7.55
N ALA A 250 -8.13 -7.19 8.05
CA ALA A 250 -7.15 -6.72 9.03
C ALA A 250 -6.33 -5.55 8.49
N ILE A 251 -5.77 -5.64 7.28
CA ILE A 251 -4.95 -4.55 6.71
C ILE A 251 -5.79 -3.29 6.48
N LEU A 252 -7.03 -3.42 6.00
CA LEU A 252 -7.95 -2.29 5.83
C LEU A 252 -8.33 -1.63 7.16
N LYS A 253 -8.58 -2.44 8.21
CA LYS A 253 -8.82 -1.93 9.57
C LYS A 253 -7.61 -1.21 10.14
N LEU A 254 -6.39 -1.70 9.87
CA LEU A 254 -5.17 -0.99 10.25
C LEU A 254 -5.04 0.37 9.55
N ALA A 255 -5.38 0.44 8.25
CA ALA A 255 -5.37 1.68 7.47
C ALA A 255 -6.39 2.72 7.97
N ASN A 256 -7.43 2.28 8.67
CA ASN A 256 -8.46 3.14 9.28
C ASN A 256 -8.43 3.11 10.81
N PHE A 257 -7.33 2.67 11.43
CA PHE A 257 -7.28 2.43 12.87
C PHE A 257 -7.37 3.74 13.64
N GLN A 258 -8.25 3.82 14.63
CA GLN A 258 -8.34 4.99 15.52
C GLN A 258 -7.88 4.60 16.92
N ILE A 259 -7.07 5.47 17.53
CA ILE A 259 -6.76 5.37 18.95
C ILE A 259 -7.93 6.02 19.72
N GLY A 260 -8.37 5.40 20.82
CA GLY A 260 -9.45 5.96 21.64
C GLY A 260 -9.09 7.32 22.22
N ASN A 261 -10.07 8.10 22.66
CA ASN A 261 -9.84 9.42 23.25
C ASN A 261 -9.49 9.31 24.75
N ILE A 262 -8.62 10.19 25.24
CA ILE A 262 -8.40 10.38 26.67
C ILE A 262 -9.63 11.10 27.26
N VAL A 263 -10.08 10.63 28.42
CA VAL A 263 -11.09 11.34 29.23
C VAL A 263 -10.32 12.29 30.15
N ASP A 264 -10.68 13.58 30.15
CA ASP A 264 -10.06 14.68 30.92
C ASP A 264 -9.39 14.22 32.22
N ASP A 265 -8.06 14.30 32.26
CA ASP A 265 -7.24 13.98 33.44
C ASP A 265 -6.61 15.29 33.96
N ASP A 266 -6.48 15.41 35.28
CA ASP A 266 -6.20 16.68 35.99
C ASP A 266 -4.78 17.27 35.73
N ASP A 267 -3.90 16.53 35.02
CA ASP A 267 -2.54 16.95 34.61
C ASP A 267 -2.45 17.06 33.07
N GLU A 268 -2.98 18.17 32.52
CA GLU A 268 -3.25 18.35 31.08
C GLU A 268 -2.00 18.33 30.16
N ASP A 269 -0.83 18.84 30.56
CA ASP A 269 0.28 19.10 29.63
C ASP A 269 1.14 17.86 29.28
N GLU A 270 1.49 17.02 30.26
CA GLU A 270 2.33 15.83 30.03
C GLU A 270 1.53 14.68 29.39
N THR A 271 0.25 14.55 29.80
CA THR A 271 -0.68 13.55 29.25
C THR A 271 -1.04 13.84 27.79
N LEU A 272 -1.26 15.12 27.44
CA LEU A 272 -1.54 15.55 26.07
C LEU A 272 -0.34 15.32 25.13
N THR A 273 0.87 15.59 25.60
CA THR A 273 2.11 15.33 24.83
C THR A 273 2.23 13.84 24.50
N SER A 274 2.04 12.97 25.49
CA SER A 274 2.07 11.52 25.29
C SER A 274 0.98 11.06 24.32
N TYR A 275 -0.21 11.66 24.38
CA TYR A 275 -1.29 11.34 23.46
C TYR A 275 -0.98 11.68 22.00
N GLU A 276 -0.42 12.86 21.76
CA GLU A 276 -0.06 13.27 20.40
C GLU A 276 1.03 12.34 19.82
N GLU A 277 2.01 11.93 20.62
CA GLU A 277 2.99 10.91 20.19
C GLU A 277 2.31 9.59 19.81
N MET A 278 1.38 9.09 20.63
CA MET A 278 0.64 7.87 20.34
C MET A 278 -0.19 8.00 19.06
N ARG A 279 -0.84 9.15 18.86
CA ARG A 279 -1.60 9.46 17.65
C ARG A 279 -0.70 9.44 16.41
N LEU A 280 0.47 10.08 16.45
CA LEU A 280 1.43 10.06 15.35
C LEU A 280 1.92 8.64 15.02
N ARG A 281 2.10 7.77 16.02
CA ARG A 281 2.43 6.35 15.79
C ARG A 281 1.30 5.63 15.04
N VAL A 282 0.04 5.93 15.37
CA VAL A 282 -1.13 5.37 14.66
C VAL A 282 -1.25 5.92 13.24
N GLU A 283 -1.05 7.21 13.02
CA GLU A 283 -1.05 7.80 11.65
C GLU A 283 0.04 7.16 10.78
N LEU A 284 1.22 6.87 11.35
CA LEU A 284 2.27 6.12 10.65
C LEU A 284 1.83 4.68 10.34
N ALA A 285 1.17 4.00 11.28
CA ALA A 285 0.64 2.65 11.07
C ALA A 285 -0.38 2.63 9.92
N GLN A 286 -1.29 3.60 9.89
CA GLN A 286 -2.29 3.74 8.82
C GLN A 286 -1.62 3.97 7.46
N ALA A 287 -0.59 4.83 7.41
CA ALA A 287 0.18 5.10 6.19
C ALA A 287 0.89 3.85 5.67
N LEU A 288 1.57 3.09 6.55
CA LEU A 288 2.25 1.84 6.20
C LEU A 288 1.28 0.76 5.75
N ALA A 289 0.11 0.66 6.37
CA ALA A 289 -0.96 -0.24 5.92
C ALA A 289 -1.48 0.15 4.53
N SER A 290 -1.69 1.44 4.26
CA SER A 290 -2.14 1.92 2.94
C SER A 290 -1.09 1.67 1.85
N LYS A 291 0.20 1.87 2.16
CA LYS A 291 1.33 1.47 1.30
C LYS A 291 1.30 -0.02 0.98
N THR A 292 1.07 -0.84 2.01
CA THR A 292 0.93 -2.30 1.87
C THR A 292 -0.22 -2.65 0.93
N ILE A 293 -1.40 -2.03 1.08
CA ILE A 293 -2.55 -2.24 0.18
C ILE A 293 -2.19 -1.88 -1.26
N SER A 294 -1.49 -0.76 -1.48
CA SER A 294 -1.06 -0.37 -2.82
C SER A 294 -0.09 -1.38 -3.45
N ASN A 295 0.86 -1.90 -2.67
CA ASN A 295 1.78 -2.95 -3.15
C ASN A 295 1.02 -4.23 -3.51
N LEU A 296 0.03 -4.62 -2.72
CA LEU A 296 -0.85 -5.76 -3.01
C LEU A 296 -1.69 -5.50 -4.26
N ALA A 297 -2.28 -4.30 -4.40
CA ALA A 297 -3.09 -3.92 -5.56
C ALA A 297 -2.28 -3.88 -6.87
N SER A 298 -0.95 -3.77 -6.82
CA SER A 298 -0.10 -3.90 -8.02
C SER A 298 -0.11 -5.33 -8.60
N ASN A 299 -0.51 -6.33 -7.80
CA ASN A 299 -0.58 -7.74 -8.21
C ASN A 299 -1.99 -8.12 -8.70
N HIS A 300 -2.10 -8.64 -9.92
CA HIS A 300 -3.39 -9.01 -10.52
C HIS A 300 -4.23 -10.01 -9.72
N SER A 301 -3.60 -10.99 -9.04
CA SER A 301 -4.35 -11.97 -8.24
C SER A 301 -4.99 -11.36 -6.99
N HIS A 302 -4.33 -10.37 -6.38
CA HIS A 302 -4.87 -9.65 -5.23
C HIS A 302 -5.90 -8.61 -5.62
N GLN A 303 -5.78 -7.99 -6.80
CA GLN A 303 -6.83 -7.09 -7.33
C GLN A 303 -8.19 -7.78 -7.35
N LEU A 304 -8.26 -9.03 -7.82
CA LEU A 304 -9.50 -9.79 -7.85
C LEU A 304 -10.05 -10.03 -6.44
N LEU A 305 -9.20 -10.42 -5.49
CA LEU A 305 -9.61 -10.62 -4.09
C LEU A 305 -10.20 -9.34 -3.47
N ILE A 306 -9.59 -8.18 -3.75
CA ILE A 306 -10.07 -6.88 -3.25
C ILE A 306 -11.43 -6.51 -3.88
N ILE A 307 -11.56 -6.69 -5.19
CA ILE A 307 -12.75 -6.30 -5.97
C ILE A 307 -13.94 -7.20 -5.66
N GLU A 308 -13.72 -8.50 -5.55
CA GLU A 308 -14.78 -9.51 -5.38
C GLU A 308 -15.07 -9.84 -3.90
N SER A 309 -14.38 -9.20 -2.96
CA SER A 309 -14.55 -9.44 -1.53
C SER A 309 -16.01 -9.30 -1.08
N SER A 310 -16.49 -10.33 -0.39
CA SER A 310 -17.82 -10.38 0.20
C SER A 310 -17.99 -9.48 1.43
N THR A 311 -16.89 -9.03 2.05
CA THR A 311 -16.88 -8.22 3.28
C THR A 311 -16.91 -6.71 3.04
N GLY A 312 -17.13 -6.24 1.80
CA GLY A 312 -17.16 -4.81 1.48
C GLY A 312 -15.76 -4.17 1.51
N ALA A 313 -14.71 -4.93 1.25
CA ALA A 313 -13.32 -4.44 1.25
C ALA A 313 -13.12 -3.24 0.31
N LEU A 314 -13.74 -3.28 -0.88
CA LEU A 314 -13.68 -2.19 -1.85
C LEU A 314 -14.30 -0.88 -1.33
N ASP A 315 -15.44 -0.95 -0.62
CA ASP A 315 -16.09 0.25 -0.07
C ASP A 315 -15.24 0.87 1.03
N ARG A 316 -14.62 0.04 1.88
CA ARG A 316 -13.66 0.50 2.90
C ARG A 316 -12.41 1.12 2.30
N LEU A 317 -11.88 0.55 1.21
CA LEU A 317 -10.77 1.15 0.47
C LEU A 317 -11.15 2.51 -0.12
N MET A 318 -12.37 2.64 -0.67
CA MET A 318 -12.85 3.93 -1.20
C MET A 318 -13.03 4.96 -0.08
N SER A 319 -13.48 4.58 1.12
CA SER A 319 -13.60 5.52 2.24
C SER A 319 -12.26 6.09 2.71
N LEU A 320 -11.15 5.38 2.49
CA LEU A 320 -9.81 5.89 2.81
C LEU A 320 -9.41 7.14 2.00
N LEU A 321 -10.07 7.41 0.86
CA LEU A 321 -9.89 8.66 0.12
C LEU A 321 -10.30 9.91 0.93
N ARG A 322 -11.07 9.75 2.00
CA ARG A 322 -11.52 10.83 2.89
C ARG A 322 -10.73 10.87 4.21
N SER A 323 -9.65 10.11 4.33
CA SER A 323 -8.80 10.11 5.53
C SER A 323 -8.18 11.49 5.79
N ASN A 324 -8.02 11.85 7.06
CA ASN A 324 -7.27 13.03 7.46
C ASN A 324 -5.74 12.87 7.22
N VAL A 325 -5.25 11.63 7.09
CA VAL A 325 -3.84 11.34 6.81
C VAL A 325 -3.56 11.36 5.31
N TYR A 326 -2.70 12.27 4.86
CA TYR A 326 -2.33 12.44 3.45
C TYR A 326 -1.82 11.15 2.81
N GLU A 327 -0.89 10.45 3.47
CA GLU A 327 -0.33 9.20 2.94
C GLU A 327 -1.43 8.13 2.74
N VAL A 328 -2.43 8.06 3.62
CA VAL A 328 -3.56 7.12 3.46
C VAL A 328 -4.35 7.44 2.19
N ARG A 329 -4.71 8.71 1.98
CA ARG A 329 -5.43 9.13 0.76
C ARG A 329 -4.60 8.84 -0.50
N LYS A 330 -3.32 9.22 -0.51
CA LYS A 330 -2.38 8.99 -1.63
C LYS A 330 -2.36 7.52 -2.05
N TYR A 331 -2.12 6.61 -1.11
CA TYR A 331 -2.00 5.19 -1.44
C TYR A 331 -3.34 4.50 -1.68
N ALA A 332 -4.45 4.99 -1.11
CA ALA A 332 -5.79 4.56 -1.51
C ALA A 332 -6.06 4.90 -2.98
N ALA A 333 -5.80 6.16 -3.39
CA ALA A 333 -5.93 6.58 -4.79
C ALA A 333 -5.03 5.78 -5.73
N LYS A 334 -3.77 5.52 -5.33
CA LYS A 334 -2.83 4.67 -6.08
C LYS A 334 -3.34 3.24 -6.26
N SER A 335 -3.88 2.65 -5.19
CA SER A 335 -4.48 1.30 -5.21
C SER A 335 -5.65 1.21 -6.19
N ILE A 336 -6.55 2.20 -6.18
CA ILE A 336 -7.68 2.28 -7.11
C ILE A 336 -7.18 2.45 -8.55
N ALA A 337 -6.13 3.26 -8.76
CA ALA A 337 -5.51 3.43 -10.08
C ALA A 337 -4.92 2.11 -10.61
N TYR A 338 -4.22 1.31 -9.79
CA TYR A 338 -3.78 -0.03 -10.17
C TYR A 338 -4.94 -0.94 -10.54
N MET A 339 -6.00 -1.00 -9.72
CA MET A 339 -7.16 -1.85 -9.99
C MET A 339 -7.95 -1.42 -11.22
N SER A 340 -7.93 -0.13 -11.57
CA SER A 340 -8.58 0.38 -12.78
C SER A 340 -7.86 -0.01 -14.08
N LEU A 341 -6.59 -0.40 -13.99
CA LEU A 341 -5.75 -0.74 -15.14
C LEU A 341 -6.02 -2.17 -15.59
N ARG A 342 -6.26 -2.37 -16.90
CA ARG A 342 -6.41 -3.71 -17.55
C ARG A 342 -7.47 -4.63 -16.92
N ASN A 343 -8.48 -4.06 -16.26
CA ASN A 343 -9.58 -4.78 -15.61
C ASN A 343 -10.95 -4.41 -16.21
N ASP A 344 -11.10 -4.44 -17.54
CA ASP A 344 -12.29 -3.91 -18.22
C ASP A 344 -13.62 -4.51 -17.74
N LYS A 345 -13.63 -5.79 -17.36
CA LYS A 345 -14.79 -6.48 -16.77
C LYS A 345 -15.20 -5.90 -15.40
N TYR A 346 -14.24 -5.38 -14.64
CA TYR A 346 -14.45 -4.93 -13.25
C TYR A 346 -14.54 -3.41 -13.12
N LYS A 347 -14.28 -2.65 -14.18
CA LYS A 347 -14.31 -1.17 -14.15
C LYS A 347 -15.63 -0.60 -13.63
N SER A 348 -16.78 -1.15 -14.03
CA SER A 348 -18.07 -0.63 -13.53
C SER A 348 -18.31 -1.04 -12.07
N ILE A 349 -17.85 -2.22 -11.66
CA ILE A 349 -17.88 -2.67 -10.28
C ILE A 349 -17.05 -1.73 -9.39
N LEU A 350 -15.88 -1.27 -9.83
CA LEU A 350 -15.02 -0.38 -9.04
C LEU A 350 -15.70 0.92 -8.61
N ILE A 351 -16.65 1.45 -9.39
CA ILE A 351 -17.22 2.79 -9.16
C ILE A 351 -18.75 2.84 -9.04
N LYS A 352 -19.46 1.71 -9.16
CA LYS A 352 -20.90 1.66 -8.83
C LYS A 352 -21.13 1.84 -7.32
N ASN A 353 -22.40 1.98 -6.93
CA ASN A 353 -22.85 2.06 -5.52
C ASN A 353 -22.26 3.24 -4.73
N GLY A 354 -22.24 4.45 -5.32
CA GLY A 354 -21.75 5.66 -4.65
C GLY A 354 -20.22 5.83 -4.66
N ARG A 355 -19.46 4.80 -5.08
CA ARG A 355 -18.00 4.87 -5.15
C ARG A 355 -17.47 5.90 -6.17
N ALA A 356 -18.20 6.14 -7.27
CA ALA A 356 -17.87 7.22 -8.21
C ALA A 356 -17.87 8.61 -7.54
N GLU A 357 -18.77 8.86 -6.60
CA GLU A 357 -18.83 10.11 -5.83
C GLU A 357 -17.61 10.26 -4.92
N MET A 358 -17.23 9.19 -4.20
CA MET A 358 -16.04 9.20 -3.34
C MET A 358 -14.75 9.47 -4.12
N LEU A 359 -14.63 8.92 -5.34
CA LEU A 359 -13.48 9.19 -6.20
C LEU A 359 -13.50 10.61 -6.77
N ALA A 360 -14.68 11.10 -7.17
CA ALA A 360 -14.84 12.46 -7.69
C ALA A 360 -14.62 13.54 -6.62
N SER A 361 -14.93 13.27 -5.34
CA SER A 361 -14.72 14.25 -4.26
C SER A 361 -13.25 14.61 -4.04
N VAL A 362 -12.29 13.80 -4.51
CA VAL A 362 -10.84 14.11 -4.38
C VAL A 362 -10.45 15.37 -5.17
N VAL A 363 -11.13 15.67 -6.28
CA VAL A 363 -10.88 16.89 -7.07
C VAL A 363 -11.78 18.05 -6.65
N ASP A 364 -12.66 17.84 -5.67
CA ASP A 364 -13.54 18.85 -5.11
C ASP A 364 -12.85 19.57 -3.95
N VAL A 365 -11.94 20.49 -4.29
CA VAL A 365 -11.13 21.23 -3.33
C VAL A 365 -11.49 22.71 -3.32
N GLU A 366 -11.45 23.30 -2.12
CA GLU A 366 -11.85 24.69 -1.88
C GLU A 366 -10.93 25.68 -2.60
N ASP A 367 -9.62 25.52 -2.46
CA ASP A 367 -8.60 26.44 -2.97
C ASP A 367 -7.35 25.73 -3.55
N GLU A 368 -6.44 26.53 -4.12
CA GLU A 368 -5.21 26.07 -4.75
C GLU A 368 -4.20 25.48 -3.75
N ALA A 369 -4.15 26.00 -2.52
CA ALA A 369 -3.21 25.53 -1.51
C ALA A 369 -3.59 24.11 -1.05
N SER A 370 -4.89 23.89 -0.82
CA SER A 370 -5.48 22.59 -0.52
C SER A 370 -5.25 21.59 -1.66
N ALA A 371 -5.43 22.04 -2.91
CA ALA A 371 -5.12 21.21 -4.08
C ALA A 371 -3.65 20.78 -4.08
N LYS A 372 -2.71 21.73 -3.94
CA LYS A 372 -1.26 21.44 -3.96
C LYS A 372 -0.83 20.55 -2.79
N ALA A 373 -1.45 20.69 -1.63
CA ALA A 373 -1.21 19.81 -0.49
C ALA A 373 -1.61 18.34 -0.75
N ASP A 374 -2.55 18.10 -1.68
CA ASP A 374 -3.04 16.75 -2.03
C ASP A 374 -2.72 16.33 -3.49
N GLN A 375 -1.71 16.96 -4.09
CA GLN A 375 -1.36 16.85 -5.52
C GLN A 375 -1.23 15.40 -6.01
N VAL A 376 -0.54 14.54 -5.26
CA VAL A 376 -0.30 13.14 -5.69
C VAL A 376 -1.60 12.32 -5.63
N THR A 377 -2.42 12.53 -4.60
CA THR A 377 -3.75 11.91 -4.47
C THR A 377 -4.65 12.30 -5.64
N ILE A 378 -4.66 13.59 -6.00
CA ILE A 378 -5.39 14.14 -7.15
C ILE A 378 -4.89 13.49 -8.45
N SER A 379 -3.58 13.44 -8.65
CA SER A 379 -2.97 12.83 -9.85
C SER A 379 -3.38 11.37 -10.02
N HIS A 380 -3.26 10.55 -8.97
CA HIS A 380 -3.69 9.15 -9.00
C HIS A 380 -5.20 8.99 -9.19
N SER A 381 -6.02 9.86 -8.59
CA SER A 381 -7.48 9.82 -8.77
C SER A 381 -7.88 10.18 -10.20
N CYS A 382 -7.26 11.20 -10.81
CA CYS A 382 -7.41 11.52 -12.22
C CYS A 382 -6.93 10.37 -13.13
N CYS A 383 -5.84 9.70 -12.77
CA CYS A 383 -5.37 8.50 -13.47
C CYS A 383 -6.41 7.38 -13.45
N ALA A 384 -6.95 7.08 -12.26
CA ALA A 384 -7.99 6.07 -12.07
C ALA A 384 -9.24 6.40 -12.86
N MET A 385 -9.77 7.63 -12.75
CA MET A 385 -10.93 8.08 -13.51
C MET A 385 -10.71 7.95 -15.02
N ALA A 386 -9.52 8.34 -15.52
CA ALA A 386 -9.19 8.21 -16.94
C ALA A 386 -9.15 6.75 -17.40
N ASN A 387 -8.63 5.82 -16.59
CA ASN A 387 -8.64 4.39 -16.88
C ASN A 387 -10.07 3.81 -16.88
N LEU A 388 -10.89 4.22 -15.91
CA LEU A 388 -12.29 3.79 -15.77
C LEU A 388 -13.16 4.29 -16.92
N ALA A 389 -12.94 5.53 -17.37
CA ALA A 389 -13.72 6.16 -18.44
C ALA A 389 -13.55 5.52 -19.83
N THR A 390 -12.62 4.57 -20.00
CA THR A 390 -12.55 3.77 -21.25
C THR A 390 -13.70 2.76 -21.36
N ASN A 391 -14.42 2.48 -20.26
CA ASN A 391 -15.59 1.60 -20.25
C ASN A 391 -16.89 2.41 -20.32
N ALA A 392 -17.84 1.95 -21.15
CA ALA A 392 -19.08 2.66 -21.47
C ALA A 392 -20.03 2.86 -20.29
N GLU A 393 -20.07 1.91 -19.33
CA GLU A 393 -20.88 2.03 -18.12
C GLU A 393 -20.16 2.90 -17.08
N SER A 394 -18.86 2.67 -16.89
CA SER A 394 -18.05 3.41 -15.91
C SER A 394 -17.99 4.91 -16.17
N GLN A 395 -17.76 5.32 -17.42
CA GLN A 395 -17.74 6.73 -17.80
C GLN A 395 -19.04 7.45 -17.39
N GLN A 396 -20.18 6.76 -17.49
CA GLN A 396 -21.50 7.32 -17.22
C GLN A 396 -21.68 7.58 -15.72
N PHE A 397 -21.18 6.67 -14.87
CA PHE A 397 -21.14 6.91 -13.42
C PHE A 397 -20.26 8.11 -13.05
N LEU A 398 -19.13 8.31 -13.75
CA LEU A 398 -18.21 9.43 -13.47
C LEU A 398 -18.78 10.77 -13.94
N ILE A 399 -19.14 10.91 -15.22
CA ILE A 399 -19.52 12.22 -15.78
C ILE A 399 -20.84 12.78 -15.19
N ARG A 400 -21.67 11.90 -14.62
CA ARG A 400 -22.88 12.27 -13.88
C ARG A 400 -22.61 12.83 -12.49
N GLN A 401 -21.40 12.68 -11.95
CA GLN A 401 -21.07 13.26 -10.66
C GLN A 401 -21.24 14.79 -10.69
N PRO A 402 -21.82 15.39 -9.63
CA PRO A 402 -22.00 16.82 -9.53
C PRO A 402 -20.67 17.55 -9.71
N ASN A 403 -20.66 18.62 -10.51
CA ASN A 403 -19.52 19.51 -10.72
C ASN A 403 -18.20 18.87 -11.18
N LEU A 404 -18.12 17.56 -11.48
CA LEU A 404 -16.87 16.89 -11.83
C LEU A 404 -16.12 17.60 -12.98
N LEU A 405 -16.82 17.94 -14.07
CA LEU A 405 -16.19 18.65 -15.20
C LEU A 405 -15.65 20.03 -14.79
N SER A 406 -16.40 20.78 -13.97
CA SER A 406 -15.96 22.07 -13.44
C SER A 406 -14.71 21.92 -12.57
N ASN A 407 -14.71 20.93 -11.68
CA ASN A 407 -13.61 20.65 -10.78
C ASN A 407 -12.35 20.21 -11.54
N LEU A 408 -12.48 19.37 -12.56
CA LEU A 408 -11.37 19.01 -13.45
C LEU A 408 -10.80 20.24 -14.18
N CYS A 409 -11.65 21.14 -14.68
CA CYS A 409 -11.21 22.39 -15.29
C CYS A 409 -10.44 23.28 -14.28
N LYS A 410 -10.93 23.37 -13.04
CA LYS A 410 -10.27 24.09 -11.92
C LYS A 410 -8.92 23.47 -11.57
N MET A 411 -8.78 22.15 -11.59
CA MET A 411 -7.51 21.47 -11.28
C MET A 411 -6.40 21.84 -12.26
N VAL A 412 -6.70 21.99 -13.56
CA VAL A 412 -5.69 22.42 -14.55
C VAL A 412 -5.15 23.81 -14.23
N LYS A 413 -6.00 24.73 -13.75
CA LYS A 413 -5.58 26.07 -13.32
C LYS A 413 -4.57 25.98 -12.17
N TYR A 414 -4.82 25.12 -11.19
CA TYR A 414 -3.93 24.94 -10.03
C TYR A 414 -2.64 24.20 -10.36
N PHE A 415 -2.64 23.41 -11.43
CA PHE A 415 -1.55 22.51 -11.80
C PHE A 415 -0.99 22.81 -13.21
N ILE A 416 -0.86 24.09 -13.56
CA ILE A 416 -0.40 24.52 -14.89
C ILE A 416 1.04 24.09 -15.23
N THR A 417 1.85 23.72 -14.23
CA THR A 417 3.21 23.19 -14.39
C THR A 417 3.34 21.70 -14.08
N ASP A 418 2.24 21.01 -13.76
CA ASP A 418 2.25 19.56 -13.51
C ASP A 418 1.85 18.80 -14.78
N ARG A 419 2.82 18.12 -15.38
CA ARG A 419 2.63 17.31 -16.59
C ARG A 419 1.66 16.16 -16.36
N GLU A 420 1.75 15.47 -15.24
CA GLU A 420 1.03 14.21 -15.01
C GLU A 420 -0.45 14.48 -14.75
N VAL A 421 -0.77 15.49 -13.93
CA VAL A 421 -2.16 15.91 -13.69
C VAL A 421 -2.81 16.35 -15.01
N GLN A 422 -2.14 17.21 -15.78
CA GLN A 422 -2.66 17.67 -17.07
C GLN A 422 -2.89 16.54 -18.07
N ARG A 423 -1.91 15.64 -18.19
CA ARG A 423 -2.00 14.48 -19.09
C ARG A 423 -3.14 13.55 -18.67
N HIS A 424 -3.34 13.30 -17.38
CA HIS A 424 -4.47 12.52 -16.88
C HIS A 424 -5.83 13.18 -17.14
N ILE A 425 -5.95 14.50 -16.90
CA ILE A 425 -7.18 15.25 -17.17
C ILE A 425 -7.49 15.27 -18.68
N ALA A 426 -6.51 15.58 -19.53
CA ALA A 426 -6.69 15.55 -20.98
C ALA A 426 -7.13 14.16 -21.46
N ARG A 427 -6.54 13.09 -20.92
CA ARG A 427 -6.91 11.70 -21.22
C ARG A 427 -8.34 11.38 -20.79
N LEU A 428 -8.74 11.82 -19.60
CA LEU A 428 -10.10 11.65 -19.07
C LEU A 428 -11.13 12.36 -19.94
N LEU A 429 -10.89 13.63 -20.28
CA LEU A 429 -11.77 14.42 -21.14
C LEU A 429 -11.91 13.78 -22.52
N ALA A 430 -10.81 13.31 -23.11
CA ALA A 430 -10.85 12.62 -24.39
C ALA A 430 -11.63 11.29 -24.33
N ASN A 431 -11.61 10.59 -23.20
CA ASN A 431 -12.42 9.39 -22.98
C ASN A 431 -13.90 9.73 -22.80
N PHE A 432 -14.25 10.80 -22.09
CA PHE A 432 -15.64 11.26 -22.02
C PHE A 432 -16.18 11.70 -23.38
N ALA A 433 -15.38 12.40 -24.19
CA ALA A 433 -15.78 12.88 -25.50
C ALA A 433 -16.16 11.77 -26.49
N LEU A 434 -15.68 10.53 -26.25
CA LEU A 434 -15.98 9.37 -27.09
C LEU A 434 -17.49 9.05 -27.15
N TYR A 435 -18.25 9.43 -26.12
CA TYR A 435 -19.66 9.07 -25.98
C TYR A 435 -20.58 10.24 -26.32
N ASP A 436 -21.53 10.06 -27.24
CA ASP A 436 -22.41 11.12 -27.74
C ASP A 436 -23.22 11.81 -26.63
N GLU A 437 -23.70 11.03 -25.67
CA GLU A 437 -24.47 11.52 -24.51
C GLU A 437 -23.70 12.54 -23.65
N ASN A 438 -22.37 12.53 -23.71
CA ASN A 438 -21.51 13.43 -22.94
C ASN A 438 -21.21 14.74 -23.65
N LYS A 439 -21.21 14.75 -24.98
CA LYS A 439 -20.71 15.87 -25.79
C LYS A 439 -21.41 17.17 -25.46
N MET A 440 -22.75 17.15 -25.33
CA MET A 440 -23.53 18.32 -24.95
C MET A 440 -23.15 18.86 -23.56
N ARG A 441 -22.95 17.98 -22.58
CA ARG A 441 -22.54 18.37 -21.22
C ARG A 441 -21.13 18.99 -21.22
N MET A 442 -20.21 18.41 -21.97
CA MET A 442 -18.83 18.92 -22.10
C MET A 442 -18.78 20.27 -22.82
N LEU A 443 -19.59 20.47 -23.86
CA LEU A 443 -19.67 21.72 -24.62
C LEU A 443 -20.54 22.80 -23.94
N ALA A 444 -21.40 22.42 -23.00
CA ALA A 444 -22.24 23.35 -22.23
C ALA A 444 -21.63 23.73 -20.87
N CYS A 445 -20.57 23.05 -20.43
CA CYS A 445 -19.91 23.33 -19.16
C CYS A 445 -19.38 24.78 -19.18
N GLN A 446 -20.05 25.65 -18.43
CA GLN A 446 -19.62 27.00 -18.07
C GLN A 446 -19.62 27.07 -16.54
N ILE A 447 -18.48 27.38 -15.93
CA ILE A 447 -18.41 27.69 -14.50
C ILE A 447 -19.04 29.07 -14.33
N ILE A 448 -20.20 29.13 -13.68
CA ILE A 448 -20.80 30.38 -13.22
C ILE A 448 -20.19 30.64 -11.84
N SER A 449 -19.24 31.56 -11.72
CA SER A 449 -18.87 32.10 -10.42
C SER A 449 -20.09 32.83 -9.86
N VAL A 450 -20.50 32.50 -8.64
CA VAL A 450 -21.65 33.13 -7.96
C VAL A 450 -21.26 34.49 -7.35
N ASP A 451 -19.97 34.86 -7.40
CA ASP A 451 -19.46 36.02 -6.66
C ASP A 451 -19.07 37.25 -7.51
N ASP A 452 -19.18 37.23 -8.84
CA ASP A 452 -18.83 38.40 -9.67
C ASP A 452 -20.04 39.30 -9.97
N TYR A 453 -20.34 40.15 -8.99
CA TYR A 453 -21.07 41.40 -9.17
C TYR A 453 -20.11 42.59 -9.20
N ASP A 454 -18.94 42.48 -9.84
CA ASP A 454 -18.09 43.64 -10.11
C ASP A 454 -17.66 43.73 -11.57
N MET A 455 -18.10 44.80 -12.20
CA MET A 455 -17.79 45.13 -13.58
C MET A 455 -16.41 45.78 -13.63
N ASN A 456 -15.45 45.07 -14.23
CA ASN A 456 -14.20 45.53 -14.85
C ASN A 456 -12.94 44.88 -14.26
N GLN A 457 -12.59 43.70 -14.79
CA GLN A 457 -11.22 43.39 -15.22
C GLN A 457 -11.22 42.08 -16.04
N SER A 458 -10.31 42.01 -17.00
CA SER A 458 -10.09 40.88 -17.90
C SER A 458 -9.48 39.70 -17.15
N GLU A 459 -10.28 38.95 -16.41
CA GLU A 459 -9.86 37.66 -15.85
C GLU A 459 -9.99 36.55 -16.90
N GLU A 460 -8.92 35.77 -17.05
CA GLU A 460 -8.76 34.73 -18.06
C GLU A 460 -9.88 33.70 -18.03
N SER A 461 -10.35 33.33 -19.23
CA SER A 461 -11.45 32.40 -19.55
C SER A 461 -11.21 30.96 -19.07
N TRP A 462 -11.18 30.73 -17.76
CA TRP A 462 -11.19 29.40 -17.16
C TRP A 462 -12.63 29.07 -16.77
N GLY A 463 -13.28 28.17 -17.52
CA GLY A 463 -14.69 27.88 -17.23
C GLY A 463 -15.36 26.83 -18.11
N SER A 464 -14.69 26.34 -19.14
CA SER A 464 -15.23 25.31 -20.03
C SER A 464 -14.19 24.27 -20.38
N VAL A 465 -14.64 23.07 -20.76
CA VAL A 465 -13.76 21.99 -21.23
C VAL A 465 -12.87 22.47 -22.39
N ILE A 466 -13.38 23.35 -23.24
CA ILE A 466 -12.66 23.88 -24.40
C ILE A 466 -11.52 24.80 -23.98
N SER A 467 -11.79 25.76 -23.10
CA SER A 467 -10.75 26.64 -22.56
C SER A 467 -9.68 25.84 -21.82
N THR A 468 -10.08 24.82 -21.06
CA THR A 468 -9.14 23.93 -20.36
C THR A 468 -8.26 23.16 -21.33
N LEU A 469 -8.81 22.59 -22.41
CA LEU A 469 -8.00 21.90 -23.43
C LEU A 469 -7.01 22.85 -24.13
N ILE A 470 -7.41 24.09 -24.38
CA ILE A 470 -6.51 25.12 -24.93
C ILE A 470 -5.36 25.38 -23.96
N ALA A 471 -5.68 25.62 -22.69
CA ALA A 471 -4.67 25.98 -21.72
C ALA A 471 -3.72 24.83 -21.36
N ILE A 472 -4.19 23.57 -21.39
CA ILE A 472 -3.29 22.40 -21.33
C ILE A 472 -2.34 22.41 -22.54
N GLY A 473 -2.86 22.65 -23.75
CA GLY A 473 -2.04 22.64 -24.97
C GLY A 473 -1.01 23.78 -25.05
N ASP A 474 -1.34 24.93 -24.48
CA ASP A 474 -0.44 26.09 -24.40
C ASP A 474 0.46 26.09 -23.14
N SER A 475 0.31 25.09 -22.26
CA SER A 475 1.12 24.95 -21.05
C SER A 475 2.60 24.69 -21.35
N PRO A 476 3.54 25.18 -20.51
CA PRO A 476 4.98 24.89 -20.67
C PRO A 476 5.35 23.41 -20.56
N VAL A 477 4.48 22.56 -19.99
CA VAL A 477 4.72 21.11 -19.84
C VAL A 477 4.01 20.27 -20.90
N SER A 478 3.32 20.90 -21.85
CA SER A 478 2.62 20.21 -22.93
C SER A 478 3.60 19.49 -23.85
N ASP A 479 3.44 18.17 -23.96
CA ASP A 479 4.25 17.32 -24.81
C ASP A 479 3.42 16.61 -25.88
N VAL A 480 4.06 15.73 -26.65
CA VAL A 480 3.41 14.99 -27.74
C VAL A 480 2.27 14.11 -27.22
N GLU A 481 2.37 13.54 -26.02
CA GLU A 481 1.34 12.68 -25.44
C GLU A 481 0.14 13.48 -24.95
N ILE A 482 0.36 14.65 -24.35
CA ILE A 482 -0.70 15.61 -24.02
C ILE A 482 -1.40 16.08 -25.29
N HIS A 483 -0.67 16.47 -26.33
CA HIS A 483 -1.24 16.86 -27.62
C HIS A 483 -2.07 15.73 -28.24
N ARG A 484 -1.64 14.46 -28.12
CA ARG A 484 -2.41 13.29 -28.57
C ARG A 484 -3.78 13.24 -27.92
N HIS A 485 -3.84 13.43 -26.60
CA HIS A 485 -5.10 13.42 -25.87
C HIS A 485 -5.98 14.63 -26.18
N ILE A 486 -5.42 15.84 -26.30
CA ILE A 486 -6.17 17.04 -26.68
C ILE A 486 -6.80 16.85 -28.06
N ILE A 487 -6.01 16.47 -29.06
CA ILE A 487 -6.51 16.29 -30.43
C ILE A 487 -7.56 15.18 -30.48
N ARG A 488 -7.38 14.09 -29.74
CA ARG A 488 -8.41 13.04 -29.62
C ARG A 488 -9.71 13.56 -28.99
N ALA A 489 -9.63 14.39 -27.96
CA ALA A 489 -10.82 15.02 -27.36
C ALA A 489 -11.55 15.90 -28.38
N LEU A 490 -10.82 16.77 -29.08
CA LEU A 490 -11.39 17.69 -30.07
C LEU A 490 -11.99 16.96 -31.27
N ASP A 491 -11.34 15.90 -31.74
CA ASP A 491 -11.83 15.06 -32.85
C ASP A 491 -13.16 14.38 -32.49
N ASN A 492 -13.23 13.80 -31.29
CA ASN A 492 -14.45 13.20 -30.76
C ASN A 492 -15.57 14.24 -30.55
N LEU A 493 -15.25 15.43 -30.01
CA LEU A 493 -16.19 16.54 -29.84
C LEU A 493 -16.60 17.20 -31.16
N SER A 494 -15.89 16.97 -32.27
CA SER A 494 -16.24 17.50 -33.59
C SER A 494 -17.11 16.55 -34.42
N THR A 495 -17.37 15.35 -33.91
CA THR A 495 -18.07 14.28 -34.63
C THR A 495 -19.47 14.11 -34.06
N GLU A 496 -20.50 14.02 -34.93
CA GLU A 496 -21.88 13.71 -34.53
C GLU A 496 -22.48 14.65 -33.45
N VAL A 497 -22.21 15.95 -33.56
CA VAL A 497 -22.72 16.96 -32.61
C VAL A 497 -23.90 17.75 -33.19
N PRO A 498 -24.94 18.07 -32.40
CA PRO A 498 -26.07 18.88 -32.85
C PRO A 498 -25.65 20.20 -33.51
N SER A 499 -26.40 20.57 -34.55
CA SER A 499 -26.19 21.79 -35.35
C SER A 499 -26.06 23.03 -34.46
N GLY A 500 -24.99 23.81 -34.64
CA GLY A 500 -24.71 25.01 -33.86
C GLY A 500 -23.77 24.82 -32.66
N SER A 501 -23.47 23.59 -32.24
CA SER A 501 -22.50 23.34 -31.16
C SER A 501 -21.05 23.31 -31.66
N LEU A 502 -20.83 23.09 -32.96
CA LEU A 502 -19.50 23.04 -33.57
C LEU A 502 -18.75 24.39 -33.48
N SER A 503 -19.49 25.51 -33.49
CA SER A 503 -18.91 26.86 -33.33
C SER A 503 -18.27 27.06 -31.96
N LYS A 504 -18.65 26.27 -30.95
CA LYS A 504 -18.03 26.31 -29.62
C LYS A 504 -16.60 25.79 -29.61
N LEU A 505 -16.19 25.04 -30.64
CA LEU A 505 -14.82 24.53 -30.81
C LEU A 505 -13.91 25.50 -31.59
N SER A 506 -14.46 26.55 -32.22
CA SER A 506 -13.68 27.54 -32.97
C SER A 506 -12.52 28.16 -32.19
N PRO A 507 -12.60 28.39 -30.86
CA PRO A 507 -11.46 28.88 -30.07
C PRO A 507 -10.22 27.97 -30.10
N CYS A 508 -10.34 26.68 -30.43
CA CYS A 508 -9.21 25.75 -30.50
C CYS A 508 -8.39 25.85 -31.79
N ILE A 509 -8.87 26.55 -32.81
CA ILE A 509 -8.22 26.63 -34.14
C ILE A 509 -6.74 27.05 -34.05
N PRO A 510 -6.35 28.10 -33.29
CA PRO A 510 -4.95 28.50 -33.16
C PRO A 510 -4.06 27.40 -32.59
N LEU A 511 -4.53 26.69 -31.56
CA LEU A 511 -3.80 25.57 -30.95
C LEU A 511 -3.64 24.41 -31.95
N ILE A 512 -4.70 24.07 -32.69
CA ILE A 512 -4.65 22.99 -33.70
C ILE A 512 -3.60 23.30 -34.78
N ASN A 513 -3.57 24.54 -35.29
CA ASN A 513 -2.56 24.97 -36.26
C ASN A 513 -1.13 24.87 -35.68
N ARG A 514 -0.93 25.34 -34.44
CA ARG A 514 0.35 25.23 -33.75
C ARG A 514 0.82 23.78 -33.63
N ILE A 515 -0.09 22.86 -33.30
CA ILE A 515 0.20 21.42 -33.21
C ILE A 515 0.57 20.85 -34.58
N LEU A 516 -0.16 21.21 -35.65
CA LEU A 516 0.14 20.75 -37.02
C LEU A 516 1.51 21.20 -37.52
N GLU A 517 1.97 22.38 -37.07
CA GLU A 517 3.28 22.93 -37.42
C GLU A 517 4.43 22.31 -36.62
N THR A 518 4.18 22.01 -35.33
CA THR A 518 5.23 21.62 -34.37
C THR A 518 5.37 20.11 -34.14
N VAL A 519 4.26 19.35 -34.21
CA VAL A 519 4.24 17.91 -33.90
C VAL A 519 4.42 17.09 -35.17
N LYS A 520 5.34 16.10 -35.11
CA LYS A 520 5.69 15.22 -36.25
C LYS A 520 4.93 13.88 -36.27
N ASP A 521 4.22 13.55 -35.21
CA ASP A 521 3.43 12.31 -35.13
C ASP A 521 2.29 12.32 -36.16
N GLU A 522 2.28 11.33 -37.06
CA GLU A 522 1.36 11.27 -38.19
C GLU A 522 -0.10 11.04 -37.77
N ASP A 523 -0.36 10.28 -36.69
CA ASP A 523 -1.74 10.06 -36.20
C ASP A 523 -2.31 11.37 -35.64
N ILE A 524 -1.53 12.05 -34.81
CA ILE A 524 -1.91 13.36 -34.25
C ILE A 524 -2.19 14.35 -35.39
N ARG A 525 -1.30 14.44 -36.38
CA ARG A 525 -1.47 15.36 -37.51
C ARG A 525 -2.72 15.04 -38.35
N LYS A 526 -2.97 13.76 -38.65
CA LYS A 526 -4.16 13.35 -39.41
C LYS A 526 -5.44 13.74 -38.70
N ARG A 527 -5.54 13.45 -37.40
CA ARG A 527 -6.70 13.83 -36.58
C ARG A 527 -6.84 15.34 -36.48
N ALA A 528 -5.75 16.06 -36.20
CA ALA A 528 -5.75 17.52 -36.10
C ALA A 528 -6.23 18.19 -37.40
N ALA A 529 -5.76 17.73 -38.56
CA ALA A 529 -6.21 18.22 -39.86
C ALA A 529 -7.69 17.92 -40.13
N HIS A 530 -8.17 16.74 -39.70
CA HIS A 530 -9.58 16.37 -39.78
C HIS A 530 -10.47 17.30 -38.94
N VAL A 531 -10.09 17.58 -37.69
CA VAL A 531 -10.81 18.56 -36.84
C VAL A 531 -10.81 19.94 -37.50
N LEU A 532 -9.65 20.41 -37.95
CA LEU A 532 -9.52 21.74 -38.54
C LEU A 532 -10.43 21.91 -39.76
N ASN A 533 -10.47 20.93 -40.66
CA ASN A 533 -11.32 20.95 -41.85
C ASN A 533 -12.81 21.11 -41.50
N LYS A 534 -13.29 20.35 -40.50
CA LYS A 534 -14.67 20.47 -40.02
C LYS A 534 -15.00 21.86 -39.46
N LEU A 535 -14.04 22.49 -38.78
CA LEU A 535 -14.23 23.82 -38.18
C LEU A 535 -14.17 24.95 -39.22
N THR A 536 -13.34 24.83 -40.26
CA THR A 536 -13.18 25.85 -41.30
C THR A 536 -14.20 25.72 -42.44
N HIS A 537 -14.68 24.50 -42.70
CA HIS A 537 -15.66 24.18 -43.73
C HIS A 537 -16.84 23.40 -43.14
N PRO A 538 -17.67 24.03 -42.27
CA PRO A 538 -18.85 23.36 -41.74
C PRO A 538 -19.76 22.93 -42.90
N PRO A 539 -20.31 21.70 -42.88
CA PRO A 539 -21.14 21.21 -43.97
C PRO A 539 -22.28 22.19 -44.24
N SER A 540 -22.34 22.70 -45.47
CA SER A 540 -23.41 23.57 -45.94
C SER A 540 -24.75 22.84 -45.79
N LEU A 541 -25.72 23.51 -45.16
CA LEU A 541 -27.10 23.05 -45.08
C LEU A 541 -27.62 22.70 -46.47
N LEU A 542 -27.77 21.41 -46.77
CA LEU A 542 -28.64 20.97 -47.85
C LEU A 542 -30.07 21.27 -47.41
N VAL A 543 -30.57 22.41 -47.85
CA VAL A 543 -32.00 22.65 -48.00
C VAL A 543 -32.50 21.63 -49.02
N ASN A 544 -32.96 20.47 -48.55
CA ASN A 544 -33.67 19.53 -49.40
C ASN A 544 -35.06 20.11 -49.67
N GLY A 545 -35.14 20.83 -50.78
CA GLY A 545 -36.38 20.98 -51.52
C GLY A 545 -36.95 19.59 -51.83
N VAL A 546 -38.26 19.51 -51.68
CA VAL A 546 -39.11 18.40 -52.12
C VAL A 546 -38.79 18.06 -53.56
N ASP A 547 -38.38 16.82 -53.83
CA ASP A 547 -38.92 16.06 -54.96
C ASP A 547 -38.67 14.56 -54.77
N GLY A 548 -39.74 13.82 -55.04
CA GLY A 548 -39.88 12.41 -54.70
C GLY A 548 -39.20 11.48 -55.70
N SER A 549 -38.68 10.38 -55.19
CA SER A 549 -38.90 9.07 -55.81
C SER A 549 -38.74 8.00 -54.74
N SER A 550 -39.85 7.29 -54.56
CA SER A 550 -39.99 6.11 -53.74
C SER A 550 -39.09 4.99 -54.25
N ASP A 551 -38.21 4.48 -53.38
CA ASP A 551 -37.86 3.07 -53.42
C ASP A 551 -37.79 2.52 -52.00
N GLN A 552 -38.77 1.66 -51.72
CA GLN A 552 -38.83 0.87 -50.50
C GLN A 552 -37.71 -0.19 -50.56
N GLN A 553 -36.74 -0.08 -49.67
CA GLN A 553 -36.05 -1.26 -49.16
C GLN A 553 -36.12 -1.28 -47.63
N GLN A 554 -37.02 -2.12 -47.15
CA GLN A 554 -37.03 -2.64 -45.79
C GLN A 554 -35.63 -3.15 -45.42
N LYS A 555 -35.03 -2.56 -44.37
CA LYS A 555 -34.10 -3.30 -43.51
C LYS A 555 -34.64 -3.31 -42.10
N HIS A 556 -35.18 -4.48 -41.77
CA HIS A 556 -35.48 -4.95 -40.43
C HIS A 556 -34.35 -4.64 -39.45
N CYS A 557 -34.75 -4.16 -38.26
CA CYS A 557 -34.03 -4.40 -37.02
C CYS A 557 -33.71 -5.90 -36.90
N ASN A 558 -32.42 -6.23 -36.81
CA ASN A 558 -31.97 -7.48 -36.24
C ASN A 558 -30.72 -7.21 -35.42
N GLY A 559 -30.85 -7.38 -34.11
CA GLY A 559 -29.71 -7.50 -33.22
C GLY A 559 -28.85 -8.68 -33.67
N LYS A 560 -27.60 -8.39 -34.02
CA LYS A 560 -26.51 -9.35 -34.06
C LYS A 560 -25.26 -8.62 -33.58
N GLY A 561 -24.63 -9.19 -32.56
CA GLY A 561 -23.40 -8.72 -31.95
C GLY A 561 -22.35 -8.42 -33.01
N SER A 562 -21.76 -7.24 -32.90
CA SER A 562 -20.58 -6.84 -33.66
C SER A 562 -19.40 -7.65 -33.16
N GLN A 563 -19.00 -8.62 -33.99
CA GLN A 563 -17.67 -9.19 -33.95
C GLN A 563 -16.63 -8.08 -34.06
N GLU A 564 -15.64 -8.20 -33.19
CA GLU A 564 -14.35 -7.53 -33.18
C GLU A 564 -13.78 -7.45 -34.60
N SER A 565 -13.83 -6.26 -35.20
CA SER A 565 -12.94 -5.89 -36.29
C SER A 565 -11.72 -5.22 -35.67
N GLY A 566 -10.61 -5.96 -35.63
CA GLY A 566 -9.32 -5.47 -35.18
C GLY A 566 -8.89 -4.24 -35.97
N SER A 567 -8.77 -3.13 -35.26
CA SER A 567 -8.01 -1.95 -35.67
C SER A 567 -7.22 -1.50 -34.43
N ASP A 568 -5.91 -1.78 -34.46
CA ASP A 568 -4.84 -1.24 -33.62
C ASP A 568 -5.22 -0.72 -32.23
N PHE A 569 -5.32 -1.66 -31.28
CA PHE A 569 -5.30 -1.41 -29.84
C PHE A 569 -3.86 -1.30 -29.27
N SER A 570 -2.85 -1.05 -30.12
CA SER A 570 -1.43 -1.17 -29.74
C SER A 570 -0.81 0.03 -29.01
N ASP A 571 -1.46 1.20 -28.96
CA ASP A 571 -0.87 2.41 -28.36
C ASP A 571 -1.50 2.78 -27.01
N GLN A 572 -1.61 1.80 -26.10
CA GLN A 572 -1.70 2.11 -24.68
C GLN A 572 -0.29 2.43 -24.19
N ASN A 573 0.14 3.70 -24.29
CA ASN A 573 1.26 4.20 -23.50
C ASN A 573 0.92 4.03 -22.01
N LEU A 574 1.36 2.90 -21.47
CA LEU A 574 1.24 2.52 -20.09
C LEU A 574 2.06 3.49 -19.26
N ILE A 575 1.45 4.03 -18.23
CA ILE A 575 2.19 4.81 -17.26
C ILE A 575 2.42 3.92 -16.07
N ILE A 576 3.68 3.47 -16.02
CA ILE A 576 4.31 2.97 -14.81
C ILE A 576 4.35 4.17 -13.86
N PHE A 577 3.85 3.99 -12.64
CA PHE A 577 4.01 4.95 -11.56
C PHE A 577 5.51 5.13 -11.32
N ASP A 578 6.10 6.22 -11.82
CA ASP A 578 7.50 6.56 -11.55
C ASP A 578 7.52 7.35 -10.23
N ASP A 579 7.33 6.63 -9.11
CA ASP A 579 7.59 7.17 -7.79
C ASP A 579 9.07 6.89 -7.46
N GLY A 580 9.87 7.95 -7.36
CA GLY A 580 11.29 7.94 -7.00
C GLY A 580 11.61 7.51 -5.56
N ASP A 581 10.87 6.54 -5.00
CA ASP A 581 11.11 5.95 -3.68
C ASP A 581 12.06 4.72 -3.71
N THR A 582 12.82 4.54 -4.79
CA THR A 582 14.00 3.66 -4.75
C THR A 582 15.13 4.35 -3.99
N GLN A 583 15.31 3.91 -2.75
CA GLN A 583 16.37 4.27 -1.81
C GLN A 583 17.73 4.52 -2.49
N GLN A 584 18.30 5.70 -2.26
CA GLN A 584 19.75 5.89 -2.25
C GLN A 584 20.33 5.05 -1.10
N SER A 585 20.81 3.84 -1.40
CA SER A 585 21.78 3.16 -0.55
C SER A 585 23.13 3.85 -0.72
N GLY A 586 23.56 4.59 0.30
CA GLY A 586 24.90 5.13 0.38
C GLY A 586 25.95 4.02 0.40
N LEU A 587 26.78 3.97 -0.63
CA LEU A 587 28.10 3.34 -0.59
C LEU A 587 29.09 4.37 -1.17
N THR A 588 29.74 5.09 -0.27
CA THR A 588 30.98 5.80 -0.56
C THR A 588 32.09 4.76 -0.65
N ASP A 589 32.55 4.45 -1.86
CA ASP A 589 33.84 3.80 -2.08
C ASP A 589 34.78 4.83 -2.73
N ASP A 590 35.59 5.46 -1.90
CA ASP A 590 36.84 6.07 -2.30
C ASP A 590 37.86 4.96 -2.56
N SER A 591 38.21 4.74 -3.82
CA SER A 591 39.50 4.12 -4.17
C SER A 591 40.15 4.90 -5.30
N ALA A 592 41.09 5.75 -4.90
CA ALA A 592 42.04 6.42 -5.76
C ALA A 592 42.98 5.41 -6.44
N SER A 593 43.12 5.51 -7.76
CA SER A 593 44.31 5.08 -8.47
C SER A 593 44.44 5.79 -9.83
N SER A 594 45.15 6.92 -9.86
CA SER A 594 46.02 7.29 -10.98
C SER A 594 46.74 8.60 -10.71
N SER A 595 48.07 8.54 -10.85
CA SER A 595 49.10 9.60 -10.83
C SER A 595 49.40 10.29 -9.52
#